data_AF-A0A7S2FV45-F1
#
_entry.id   AF-A0A7S2FV45-F1
#
_cell.length_a   1.000
_cell.length_b   1.000
_cell.length_c   1.000
_cell.angle_alpha   90.00
_cell.angle_beta   90.00
_cell.angle_gamma   90.00
#
_symmetry.space_group_name_H-M   'P 1'
#
loop_
_entity.id
_entity.type
_entity.pdbx_description
1 polymer ?
#
loop_
_entity_poly.entity_id
_entity_poly.type
_entity_poly.pdbx_seq_one_letter_code
_entity_poly.pdbx_strand_id
1 'polypeptide(L)'
;GMEGGMGPGGGLPPGAPAPAEPIKLDPDAQCDTRYMRFTAGKISHSEDGAKNTKVPMGVVLNPMAMDMPGDNDPVDVVNFGATGIVRCKRCRTYINPFVNWLNNGRQW
;
A
#
# COMPACT_ATOMS: atom_id res chain seq x y z
N GLY A 1 -10.24 50.40 10.60
CA GLY A 1 -9.16 49.82 11.42
C GLY A 1 -8.91 48.42 10.95
N MET A 2 -7.73 48.20 10.37
CA MET A 2 -7.05 46.93 10.06
C MET A 2 -7.84 45.79 9.38
N GLU A 3 -7.68 45.75 8.05
CA GLU A 3 -7.71 44.53 7.25
C GLU A 3 -6.47 43.68 7.60
N GLY A 4 -6.69 42.47 8.13
CA GLY A 4 -5.62 41.50 8.41
C GLY A 4 -5.52 40.49 7.27
N GLY A 5 -4.61 40.74 6.32
CA GLY A 5 -4.35 39.85 5.19
C GLY A 5 -3.84 38.47 5.62
N MET A 6 -4.50 37.42 5.12
CA MET A 6 -4.00 36.04 5.18
C MET A 6 -2.87 35.91 4.16
N GLY A 7 -1.63 36.14 4.59
CA GLY A 7 -0.44 35.95 3.76
C GLY A 7 -0.24 34.48 3.38
N PRO A 8 0.30 34.18 2.18
CA PRO A 8 0.59 32.81 1.77
C PRO A 8 1.92 32.34 2.39
N GLY A 9 1.98 31.09 2.84
CA GLY A 9 3.24 30.40 3.11
C GLY A 9 3.64 30.34 4.58
N GLY A 10 2.90 29.55 5.37
CA GLY A 10 3.47 28.95 6.58
C GLY A 10 4.55 27.96 6.16
N GLY A 11 5.81 28.41 6.16
CA GLY A 11 6.97 27.53 5.98
C GLY A 11 6.97 26.45 7.06
N LEU A 12 7.33 25.22 6.66
CA LEU A 12 7.52 24.11 7.59
C LEU A 12 8.51 24.53 8.69
N PRO A 13 8.26 24.17 9.97
CA PRO A 13 9.17 24.52 11.05
C PRO A 13 10.57 23.93 10.78
N PRO A 14 11.65 24.67 11.09
CA PRO A 14 13.01 24.18 10.91
C PRO A 14 13.22 22.92 11.76
N GLY A 15 13.64 21.82 11.11
CA GLY A 15 13.80 20.51 11.74
C GLY A 15 12.64 19.53 11.49
N ALA A 16 11.59 19.93 10.75
CA ALA A 16 10.64 18.95 10.23
C ALA A 16 11.38 17.95 9.33
N PRO A 17 11.21 16.63 9.53
CA PRO A 17 11.79 15.65 8.62
C PRO A 17 11.32 15.98 7.21
N ALA A 18 12.24 15.92 6.25
CA ALA A 18 11.87 16.02 4.84
C ALA A 18 10.71 15.05 4.58
N PRO A 19 9.67 15.46 3.83
CA PRO A 19 8.59 14.54 3.49
C PRO A 19 9.24 13.28 2.90
N ALA A 20 8.92 12.13 3.50
CA ALA A 20 9.43 10.85 3.02
C ALA A 20 9.20 10.78 1.52
N GLU A 21 10.24 10.44 0.75
CA GLU A 21 10.05 10.26 -0.69
C GLU A 21 8.90 9.28 -0.91
N PRO A 22 7.95 9.60 -1.79
CA PRO A 22 6.83 8.71 -2.04
C PRO A 22 7.38 7.37 -2.53
N ILE A 23 6.98 6.29 -1.85
CA ILE A 23 7.29 4.93 -2.28
C ILE A 23 6.80 4.80 -3.72
N LYS A 24 7.72 4.60 -4.66
CA LYS A 24 7.39 4.27 -6.05
C LYS A 24 6.86 2.85 -6.04
N LEU A 25 5.55 2.70 -5.96
CA LEU A 25 4.88 1.43 -6.12
C LEU A 25 4.86 1.10 -7.61
N ASP A 26 5.34 -0.09 -7.95
CA ASP A 26 5.10 -0.68 -9.26
C ASP A 26 3.58 -0.92 -9.40
N PRO A 27 2.91 -0.29 -10.40
CA PRO A 27 1.50 -0.52 -10.65
C PRO A 27 1.18 -1.99 -10.89
N ASP A 28 2.10 -2.73 -11.53
CA ASP A 28 1.93 -4.15 -11.86
C ASP A 28 2.10 -5.05 -10.62
N ALA A 29 2.69 -4.52 -9.54
CA ALA A 29 2.77 -5.20 -8.25
C ALA A 29 1.50 -5.02 -7.39
N GLN A 30 0.59 -4.11 -7.76
CA GLN A 30 -0.66 -3.91 -7.03
C GLN A 30 -1.71 -4.95 -7.43
N CYS A 31 -2.56 -5.29 -6.46
CA CYS A 31 -3.73 -6.12 -6.73
C CYS A 31 -4.75 -5.33 -7.55
N ASP A 32 -5.33 -5.95 -8.57
CA ASP A 32 -6.41 -5.34 -9.34
C ASP A 32 -7.61 -4.99 -8.43
N THR A 33 -8.20 -3.81 -8.68
CA THR A 33 -9.34 -3.29 -7.90
C THR A 33 -10.57 -4.19 -7.94
N ARG A 34 -10.67 -5.12 -8.90
CA ARG A 34 -11.71 -6.16 -8.97
C ARG A 34 -11.64 -7.15 -7.82
N TYR A 35 -10.44 -7.43 -7.31
CA TYR A 35 -10.20 -8.37 -6.22
C TYR A 35 -10.19 -7.68 -4.86
N MET A 36 -9.66 -6.46 -4.77
CA MET A 36 -9.51 -5.75 -3.50
C MET A 36 -9.66 -4.24 -3.66
N ARG A 37 -10.52 -3.63 -2.82
CA ARG A 37 -10.66 -2.17 -2.77
C ARG A 37 -10.76 -1.67 -1.33
N PHE A 38 -9.96 -0.66 -1.00
CA PHE A 38 -10.00 0.01 0.30
C PHE A 38 -10.99 1.17 0.32
N THR A 39 -11.50 1.52 1.51
CA THR A 39 -12.35 2.70 1.72
C THR A 39 -11.61 4.02 1.48
N ALA A 40 -10.29 4.03 1.65
CA ALA A 40 -9.44 5.21 1.45
C ALA A 40 -8.16 4.84 0.70
N GLY A 41 -7.70 5.74 -0.18
CA GLY A 41 -6.44 5.56 -0.93
C GLY A 41 -5.17 5.87 -0.12
N LYS A 42 -5.31 6.43 1.09
CA LYS A 42 -4.21 6.69 2.03
C LYS A 42 -4.67 6.37 3.44
N ILE A 43 -3.81 5.70 4.20
CA ILE A 43 -4.06 5.38 5.61
C ILE A 43 -3.45 6.48 6.48
N SER A 44 -4.22 6.97 7.46
CA SER A 44 -3.71 7.91 8.45
C SER A 44 -2.57 7.28 9.26
N HIS A 45 -1.46 8.00 9.42
CA HIS A 45 -0.28 7.50 10.13
C HIS A 45 -0.48 7.36 11.65
N SER A 46 -1.45 8.09 12.24
CA SER A 46 -1.74 8.07 13.67
C SER A 46 -3.21 7.78 13.96
N GLU A 47 -3.46 7.24 15.15
CA GLU A 47 -4.81 6.96 15.63
C GLU A 47 -5.64 8.24 15.78
N ASP A 48 -5.06 9.33 16.29
CA ASP A 48 -5.74 10.62 16.41
C ASP A 48 -6.12 11.18 15.04
N GLY A 49 -5.22 11.06 14.06
CA GLY A 49 -5.49 11.41 12.67
C GLY A 49 -6.66 10.60 12.12
N ALA A 50 -6.67 9.28 12.32
CA ALA A 50 -7.74 8.40 11.89
C ALA A 50 -9.09 8.73 12.56
N LYS A 51 -9.09 9.00 13.87
CA LYS A 51 -10.29 9.41 14.62
C LYS A 51 -10.84 10.76 14.16
N ASN A 52 -9.98 11.65 13.68
CA ASN A 52 -10.37 12.97 13.21
C ASN A 52 -10.96 12.96 11.79
N THR A 53 -10.53 12.05 10.91
CA THR A 53 -11.08 11.97 9.55
C THR A 53 -12.54 11.55 9.50
N LYS A 54 -13.01 10.78 10.51
CA LYS A 54 -14.34 10.16 10.56
C LYS A 54 -14.62 9.24 9.36
N VAL A 55 -13.58 8.82 8.63
CA VAL A 55 -13.71 7.87 7.52
C VAL A 55 -13.63 6.45 8.09
N PRO A 56 -14.62 5.57 7.82
CA PRO A 56 -14.52 4.17 8.20
C PRO A 56 -13.38 3.49 7.43
N MET A 57 -12.51 2.80 8.15
CA MET A 57 -11.41 2.03 7.57
C MET A 57 -11.87 0.60 7.30
N GLY A 58 -11.90 0.21 6.03
CA GLY A 58 -12.33 -1.11 5.62
C GLY A 58 -11.82 -1.50 4.25
N VAL A 59 -12.02 -2.76 3.91
CA VAL A 59 -11.65 -3.36 2.62
C VAL A 59 -12.78 -4.25 2.12
N VAL A 60 -13.08 -4.15 0.83
CA VAL A 60 -13.96 -5.08 0.11
C VAL A 60 -13.06 -6.07 -0.62
N LEU A 61 -13.28 -7.36 -0.39
CA LEU A 61 -12.52 -8.45 -1.00
C LEU A 61 -13.44 -9.31 -1.87
N ASN A 62 -13.00 -9.57 -3.09
CA ASN A 62 -13.64 -10.50 -4.02
C ASN A 62 -12.60 -11.44 -4.61
N PRO A 63 -12.16 -12.48 -3.88
CA PRO A 63 -11.03 -13.33 -4.31
C PRO A 63 -11.27 -14.08 -5.62
N MET A 64 -12.53 -14.34 -5.97
CA MET A 64 -12.95 -15.06 -7.18
C MET A 64 -13.66 -14.14 -8.16
N ALA A 65 -13.22 -12.88 -8.25
CA ALA A 65 -13.73 -11.92 -9.22
C ALA A 65 -13.60 -12.49 -10.64
N MET A 66 -14.65 -12.31 -11.45
CA MET A 66 -14.64 -12.75 -12.84
C MET A 66 -13.66 -11.92 -13.67
N ASP A 67 -13.17 -12.51 -14.75
CA ASP A 67 -12.39 -11.79 -15.76
C ASP A 67 -13.26 -10.75 -16.47
N MET A 68 -12.73 -9.53 -16.58
CA MET A 68 -13.42 -8.48 -17.31
C MET A 68 -13.30 -8.77 -18.83
N PRO A 69 -14.35 -8.51 -19.61
CA PRO A 69 -14.28 -8.67 -21.06
C PRO A 69 -13.15 -7.80 -21.63
N GLY A 70 -12.08 -8.42 -22.14
CA GLY A 70 -10.90 -7.75 -22.70
C GLY A 70 -9.65 -7.77 -21.82
N ASP A 71 -9.74 -8.16 -20.55
CA ASP A 71 -8.57 -8.53 -19.73
C ASP A 71 -8.20 -9.97 -20.03
N ASN A 72 -7.00 -10.18 -20.58
CA ASN A 72 -6.55 -11.49 -21.06
C ASN A 72 -5.57 -12.20 -20.14
N ASP A 73 -5.22 -11.62 -18.98
CA ASP A 73 -4.20 -12.19 -18.11
C ASP A 73 -4.86 -12.91 -16.91
N PRO A 74 -4.96 -14.26 -16.96
CA PRO A 74 -5.43 -15.04 -15.83
C PRO A 74 -4.45 -14.92 -14.66
N VAL A 75 -4.94 -15.17 -13.44
CA VAL A 75 -4.06 -15.25 -12.27
C VAL A 75 -3.09 -16.42 -12.45
N ASP A 76 -1.79 -16.12 -12.45
CA ASP A 76 -0.74 -17.13 -12.60
C ASP A 76 -0.75 -18.17 -11.47
N VAL A 77 -0.56 -19.43 -11.84
CA VAL A 77 -0.38 -20.53 -10.90
C VAL A 77 1.10 -20.72 -10.62
N VAL A 78 1.52 -20.33 -9.42
CA VAL A 78 2.92 -20.48 -8.97
C VAL A 78 3.11 -21.79 -8.23
N ASN A 79 4.08 -22.61 -8.66
CA ASN A 79 4.42 -23.89 -8.05
C ASN A 79 5.91 -23.96 -7.67
N PHE A 80 6.20 -24.09 -6.38
CA PHE A 80 7.57 -24.19 -5.83
C PHE A 80 8.10 -25.63 -5.76
N GLY A 81 7.39 -26.62 -6.32
CA GLY A 81 7.77 -28.03 -6.30
C GLY A 81 7.91 -28.56 -4.87
N ALA A 82 8.97 -29.33 -4.62
CA ALA A 82 9.23 -29.97 -3.32
C ALA A 82 9.49 -28.97 -2.17
N THR A 83 9.89 -27.73 -2.48
CA THR A 83 10.11 -26.67 -1.48
C THR A 83 8.80 -26.26 -0.79
N GLY A 84 7.66 -26.39 -1.49
CA GLY A 84 6.37 -25.94 -1.01
C GLY A 84 6.25 -24.42 -0.89
N ILE A 85 5.17 -23.96 -0.27
CA ILE A 85 4.84 -22.54 -0.17
C ILE A 85 5.87 -21.73 0.63
N VAL A 86 6.37 -20.66 0.03
CA VAL A 86 7.34 -19.75 0.65
C VAL A 86 6.62 -18.70 1.48
N ARG A 87 6.90 -18.65 2.80
CA ARG A 87 6.26 -17.74 3.76
C ARG A 87 7.24 -17.14 4.75
N CYS A 88 6.94 -15.94 5.22
CA CYS A 88 7.69 -15.31 6.30
C CYS A 88 7.57 -16.16 7.57
N LYS A 89 8.71 -16.44 8.23
CA LYS A 89 8.74 -17.24 9.46
C LYS A 89 7.98 -16.61 10.62
N ARG A 90 7.92 -15.27 10.67
CA ARG A 90 7.29 -14.51 11.76
C ARG A 90 5.80 -14.25 11.52
N CYS A 91 5.44 -13.55 10.45
CA CYS A 91 4.05 -13.12 10.20
C CYS A 91 3.25 -14.07 9.29
N ARG A 92 3.89 -15.10 8.71
CA ARG A 92 3.26 -16.10 7.84
C ARG A 92 2.73 -15.59 6.50
N THR A 93 2.97 -14.32 6.13
CA THR A 93 2.67 -13.79 4.79
C THR A 93 3.42 -14.59 3.72
N TYR A 94 2.75 -14.87 2.60
CA TYR A 94 3.38 -15.43 1.40
C TYR A 94 4.44 -14.48 0.83
N ILE A 95 5.43 -15.03 0.14
CA ILE A 95 6.31 -14.19 -0.68
C ILE A 95 5.49 -13.37 -1.67
N ASN A 96 5.82 -12.10 -1.81
CA ASN A 96 5.09 -11.13 -2.63
C ASN A 96 6.06 -10.00 -3.07
N PRO A 97 5.68 -9.13 -4.01
CA PRO A 97 6.56 -8.07 -4.52
C PRO A 97 7.06 -7.05 -3.48
N PHE A 98 6.43 -6.97 -2.30
CA PHE A 98 6.78 -6.00 -1.24
C PHE A 98 7.80 -6.52 -0.23
N VAL A 99 8.42 -7.67 -0.47
CA VAL A 99 9.54 -8.17 0.35
C VAL A 99 10.81 -7.36 0.07
N ASN A 100 11.65 -7.20 1.07
CA ASN A 100 12.95 -6.54 0.91
C ASN A 100 14.05 -7.58 0.77
N TRP A 101 14.71 -7.65 -0.37
CA TRP A 101 15.85 -8.55 -0.56
C TRP A 101 17.07 -8.05 0.21
N LEU A 102 17.71 -8.96 0.95
CA LEU A 102 18.88 -8.71 1.79
C LEU A 102 20.01 -9.67 1.41
N ASN A 103 21.23 -9.36 1.86
CA ASN A 103 22.40 -10.23 1.71
C ASN A 103 22.59 -10.75 0.28
N ASN A 104 22.50 -9.83 -0.69
CA ASN A 104 22.65 -10.12 -2.12
C ASN A 104 21.69 -11.23 -2.61
N GLY A 105 20.44 -11.19 -2.15
CA GLY A 105 19.37 -12.11 -2.55
C GLY A 105 19.30 -13.42 -1.75
N ARG A 106 20.12 -13.57 -0.70
CA ARG A 106 20.10 -14.77 0.17
C ARG A 106 19.00 -14.74 1.23
N GLN A 107 18.43 -13.56 1.50
CA GLN A 107 17.42 -13.35 2.53
C GLN A 107 16.35 -12.36 2.05
N TRP A 108 15.19 -12.43 2.68
CA TRP A 108 14.05 -11.53 2.51
C TRP A 108 13.22 -11.44 3.80
#